data_AF-A0A662VI08-F1
#
_entry.id   AF-A0A662VI08-F1
#
_cell.length_a   1.000
_cell.length_b   1.000
_cell.length_c   1.000
_cell.angle_alpha   90.00
_cell.angle_beta   90.00
_cell.angle_gamma   90.00
#
_symmetry.space_group_name_H-M   'P 1'
#
loop_
_entity.id
_entity.type
_entity.pdbx_description
1 polymer ?
#
loop_
_entity_poly.entity_id
_entity_poly.type
_entity_poly.pdbx_seq_one_letter_code
_entity_poly.pdbx_strand_id
1 'polypeptide(L)'
;MIEFVFYYIVPETVINNIYLIEEMLCILLVMLLVIVSLFESRNIYIRVFFTITGLLTLIMHYYVFWYMTRFENITLYPILVVETTSRGSSISIDFGQLILLGILIVWRKQIIKYFIKVLKK
;
A
#
# COMPACT_ATOMS: atom_id res chain seq x y z
N MET A 1 -0.48 -34.59 4.60
CA MET A 1 -1.81 -34.16 5.02
C MET A 1 -2.12 -32.91 4.22
N ILE A 2 -2.95 -33.02 3.18
CA ILE A 2 -3.30 -31.88 2.32
C ILE A 2 -4.46 -31.18 3.05
N GLU A 3 -4.19 -30.05 3.68
CA GLU A 3 -5.25 -29.19 4.20
C GLU A 3 -6.00 -28.61 3.01
N PHE A 4 -7.18 -29.16 2.72
CA PHE A 4 -8.14 -28.51 1.84
C PHE A 4 -8.65 -27.26 2.56
N VAL A 5 -8.03 -26.12 2.27
CA VAL A 5 -8.60 -24.83 2.61
C VAL A 5 -9.87 -24.70 1.77
N PHE A 6 -11.02 -24.92 2.40
CA PHE A 6 -12.31 -24.66 1.78
C PHE A 6 -12.41 -23.16 1.51
N TYR A 7 -12.13 -22.75 0.26
CA TYR A 7 -12.52 -21.45 -0.24
C TYR A 7 -14.05 -21.39 -0.22
N TYR A 8 -14.61 -20.66 0.75
CA TYR A 8 -16.04 -20.39 0.77
C TYR A 8 -16.43 -19.75 -0.57
N ILE A 9 -17.51 -20.23 -1.19
CA ILE A 9 -18.11 -19.57 -2.35
C ILE A 9 -18.75 -18.28 -1.83
N VAL A 10 -17.95 -17.22 -1.79
CA VAL A 10 -18.39 -15.90 -1.34
C VAL A 10 -19.10 -15.22 -2.51
N PRO A 11 -20.26 -14.57 -2.28
CA PRO A 11 -20.96 -13.87 -3.33
C PRO A 11 -20.03 -12.87 -4.02
N GLU A 12 -20.01 -12.88 -5.36
CA GLU A 12 -19.15 -12.00 -6.16
C GLU A 12 -19.36 -10.51 -5.80
N THR A 13 -20.56 -10.14 -5.34
CA THR A 13 -20.88 -8.80 -4.85
C THR A 13 -20.02 -8.35 -3.67
N VAL A 14 -19.69 -9.26 -2.74
CA VAL A 14 -18.86 -8.94 -1.57
C VAL A 14 -17.42 -8.75 -2.01
N ILE A 15 -16.92 -9.62 -2.89
CA ILE A 15 -15.55 -9.55 -3.44
C ILE A 15 -15.38 -8.25 -4.24
N ASN A 16 -16.33 -7.92 -5.10
CA ASN A 16 -16.33 -6.69 -5.90
C ASN A 16 -16.28 -5.42 -5.02
N ASN A 17 -17.00 -5.41 -3.89
CA ASN A 17 -16.97 -4.27 -2.98
C ASN A 17 -15.60 -4.07 -2.33
N ILE A 18 -14.86 -5.16 -2.04
CA ILE A 18 -13.52 -5.06 -1.46
C ILE A 18 -12.53 -4.49 -2.48
N TYR A 19 -12.57 -5.01 -3.72
CA TYR A 19 -11.75 -4.48 -4.81
C TYR A 19 -12.05 -3.01 -5.12
N LEU A 20 -13.32 -2.59 -4.98
CA LEU A 20 -13.69 -1.17 -5.14
C LEU A 20 -13.04 -0.29 -4.06
N ILE A 21 -12.95 -0.77 -2.81
CA ILE A 21 -12.24 -0.05 -1.74
C ILE A 21 -10.75 0.06 -2.10
N GLU A 22 -10.14 -1.02 -2.60
CA GLU A 22 -8.73 -1.02 -3.02
C GLU A 22 -8.48 -0.02 -4.17
N GLU A 23 -9.37 0.03 -5.16
CA GLU A 23 -9.34 1.00 -6.25
C GLU A 23 -9.43 2.44 -5.73
N MET A 24 -10.34 2.72 -4.79
CA MET A 24 -10.44 4.04 -4.16
C MET A 24 -9.17 4.43 -3.40
N LEU A 25 -8.52 3.48 -2.70
CA LEU A 25 -7.23 3.73 -2.03
C LEU A 25 -6.12 4.03 -3.04
N CYS A 26 -6.11 3.35 -4.19
CA CYS A 26 -5.17 3.62 -5.27
C CYS A 26 -5.38 5.02 -5.88
N ILE A 27 -6.63 5.42 -6.13
CA ILE A 27 -6.96 6.78 -6.59
C ILE A 27 -6.47 7.83 -5.59
N LEU A 28 -6.69 7.60 -4.29
CA LEU A 28 -6.22 8.48 -3.23
C LEU A 28 -4.69 8.61 -3.24
N LEU A 29 -3.95 7.50 -3.44
CA LEU A 29 -2.49 7.54 -3.59
C LEU A 29 -2.07 8.42 -4.78
N VAL A 30 -2.68 8.23 -5.95
CA VAL A 30 -2.35 9.04 -7.13
C VAL A 30 -2.59 10.53 -6.85
N MET A 31 -3.71 10.88 -6.21
CA MET A 31 -3.97 12.26 -5.81
C MET A 31 -2.91 12.81 -4.86
N LEU A 32 -2.49 12.04 -3.86
CA LEU A 32 -1.45 12.44 -2.91
C LEU A 32 -0.11 12.70 -3.61
N LEU A 33 0.27 11.87 -4.58
CA LEU A 33 1.49 12.06 -5.37
C LEU A 33 1.43 13.33 -6.22
N VAL A 34 0.27 13.62 -6.83
CA VAL A 34 0.05 14.86 -7.58
C VAL A 34 0.15 16.10 -6.68
N ILE A 35 -0.42 16.06 -5.48
CA ILE A 35 -0.30 17.18 -4.52
C ILE A 35 1.17 17.41 -4.15
N VAL A 36 1.91 16.35 -3.84
CA VAL A 36 3.33 16.48 -3.48
C VAL A 36 4.17 17.01 -4.65
N SER A 37 3.84 16.65 -5.89
CA SER A 37 4.56 17.13 -7.07
C SER A 37 4.29 18.61 -7.34
N LEU A 38 3.04 19.07 -7.20
CA LEU A 38 2.64 20.45 -7.49
C LEU A 38 3.17 21.46 -6.46
N PHE A 39 3.11 21.14 -5.17
CA PHE A 39 3.36 22.13 -4.13
C PHE A 39 4.80 22.16 -3.59
N GLU A 40 5.72 21.46 -4.27
CA GLU A 40 7.08 21.17 -3.84
C GLU A 40 7.18 20.55 -2.43
N SER A 41 7.89 19.42 -2.34
CA SER A 41 8.24 18.78 -1.06
C SER A 41 9.02 19.65 -0.05
N ARG A 42 9.30 20.93 -0.32
CA ARG A 42 9.94 21.86 0.63
C ARG A 42 9.00 22.31 1.73
N ASN A 43 7.69 22.42 1.45
CA ASN A 43 6.73 22.86 2.44
C ASN A 43 6.51 21.76 3.51
N ILE A 44 6.86 22.07 4.76
CA ILE A 44 6.75 21.11 5.88
C ILE A 44 5.31 20.64 6.10
N TYR A 45 4.32 21.53 5.96
CA TYR A 45 2.91 21.19 6.20
C TYR A 45 2.43 20.12 5.22
N ILE A 46 2.84 20.22 3.96
CA ILE A 46 2.44 19.29 2.90
C ILE A 46 3.10 17.93 3.09
N ARG A 47 4.36 17.91 3.53
CA ARG A 47 5.05 16.65 3.86
C ARG A 47 4.39 15.94 5.03
N VAL A 48 4.05 16.68 6.08
CA VAL A 48 3.37 16.12 7.26
C VAL A 48 1.99 15.60 6.85
N PHE A 49 1.21 16.38 6.11
CA PHE A 49 -0.08 15.94 5.56
C PHE A 49 0.05 14.65 4.76
N PHE A 50 0.93 14.62 3.74
CA PHE A 50 1.19 13.45 2.92
C PHE A 50 1.62 12.23 3.74
N THR A 51 2.41 12.44 4.79
CA THR A 51 2.87 11.35 5.65
C THR A 51 1.73 10.77 6.47
N ILE A 52 0.90 11.62 7.09
CA ILE A 52 -0.23 11.17 7.90
C ILE A 52 -1.26 10.46 7.03
N THR A 53 -1.65 11.07 5.91
CA THR A 53 -2.62 10.47 4.99
C THR A 53 -2.07 9.21 4.35
N GLY A 54 -0.81 9.22 3.90
CA GLY A 54 -0.14 8.05 3.35
C GLY A 54 -0.08 6.89 4.34
N LEU A 55 0.25 7.15 5.62
CA LEU A 55 0.24 6.10 6.65
C LEU A 55 -1.16 5.52 6.88
N LEU A 56 -2.20 6.36 6.90
CA LEU A 56 -3.58 5.89 7.01
C LEU A 56 -3.98 5.03 5.81
N THR A 57 -3.66 5.48 4.58
CA THR A 57 -3.90 4.70 3.36
C THR A 57 -3.16 3.37 3.40
N LEU A 58 -1.91 3.35 3.87
CA LEU A 58 -1.10 2.14 3.99
C LEU A 58 -1.69 1.14 4.99
N ILE A 59 -2.17 1.62 6.15
CA ILE A 59 -2.86 0.78 7.13
C ILE A 59 -4.13 0.18 6.52
N MET A 60 -4.94 1.00 5.84
CA MET A 60 -6.17 0.53 5.19
C MET A 60 -5.89 -0.48 4.08
N HIS A 61 -4.85 -0.25 3.27
CA HIS A 61 -4.42 -1.16 2.21
C HIS A 61 -4.09 -2.56 2.73
N TYR A 62 -3.20 -2.65 3.72
CA TYR A 62 -2.84 -3.95 4.29
C TYR A 62 -3.97 -4.58 5.12
N TYR A 63 -4.86 -3.77 5.68
CA TYR A 63 -6.08 -4.27 6.30
C TYR A 63 -7.01 -4.94 5.28
N VAL A 64 -7.17 -4.34 4.09
CA VAL A 64 -7.94 -4.92 2.99
C VAL A 64 -7.33 -6.25 2.54
N PHE A 65 -6.01 -6.33 2.34
CA PHE A 65 -5.36 -7.61 2.00
C PHE A 65 -5.50 -8.66 3.09
N TRP A 66 -5.34 -8.28 4.36
CA TRP A 66 -5.59 -9.20 5.47
C TRP A 66 -7.03 -9.72 5.47
N TYR A 67 -8.00 -8.87 5.10
CA TYR A 67 -9.39 -9.30 4.98
C TYR A 67 -9.60 -10.24 3.78
N MET A 68 -8.98 -9.95 2.65
CA MET A 68 -9.05 -10.77 1.44
C MET A 68 -8.41 -12.14 1.60
N THR A 69 -7.46 -12.34 2.53
CA THR A 69 -6.87 -13.67 2.79
C THR A 69 -7.89 -14.71 3.27
N ARG A 70 -9.11 -14.27 3.64
CA ARG A 70 -10.23 -15.17 3.95
C ARG A 70 -10.86 -15.82 2.72
N PHE A 71 -10.64 -15.22 1.55
CA PHE A 71 -11.27 -15.60 0.28
C PHE A 71 -10.25 -16.04 -0.77
N GLU A 72 -9.02 -15.54 -0.67
CA GLU A 72 -7.97 -15.76 -1.65
C GLU A 72 -6.63 -16.01 -0.95
N ASN A 73 -5.70 -16.69 -1.62
CA ASN A 73 -4.34 -16.78 -1.12
C ASN A 73 -3.53 -15.57 -1.61
N ILE A 74 -3.07 -14.73 -0.69
CA ILE A 74 -2.33 -13.51 -1.02
C ILE A 74 -0.89 -13.66 -0.55
N THR A 75 0.05 -13.51 -1.48
CA THR A 75 1.48 -13.50 -1.20
C THR A 75 2.05 -12.12 -1.48
N LEU A 76 2.63 -11.50 -0.46
CA LEU A 76 3.27 -10.18 -0.56
C LEU A 76 4.77 -10.33 -0.84
N TYR A 77 5.22 -9.74 -1.93
CA TYR A 77 6.63 -9.53 -2.29
C TYR A 77 6.98 -8.04 -2.13
N PRO A 78 8.28 -7.66 -2.13
CA PRO A 78 8.68 -6.28 -1.84
C PRO A 78 8.05 -5.17 -2.70
N ILE A 79 7.60 -5.48 -3.93
CA ILE A 79 6.94 -4.52 -4.84
C ILE A 79 5.70 -5.14 -5.49
N LEU A 80 5.48 -6.44 -5.32
CA LEU A 80 4.46 -7.19 -6.04
C LEU A 80 3.54 -7.90 -5.07
N VAL A 81 2.29 -8.04 -5.45
CA VAL A 81 1.31 -8.87 -4.77
C VAL A 81 0.87 -9.96 -5.73
N VAL A 82 0.76 -11.18 -5.21
CA VAL A 82 0.23 -12.31 -5.96
C VAL A 82 -1.04 -12.77 -5.26
N GLU A 83 -2.16 -12.65 -5.97
CA GLU A 83 -3.48 -13.13 -5.54
C GLU A 83 -3.76 -14.45 -6.26
N THR A 84 -4.11 -15.49 -5.52
CA THR A 84 -4.43 -16.81 -6.09
C THR A 84 -5.79 -17.27 -5.61
N THR A 85 -6.66 -17.55 -6.57
CA THR A 85 -8.03 -18.05 -6.39
C THR A 85 -8.19 -19.44 -7.00
N SER A 86 -9.35 -20.04 -6.83
CA SER A 86 -9.71 -21.29 -7.52
C SER A 86 -9.80 -21.15 -9.05
N ARG A 87 -9.94 -19.92 -9.57
CA ARG A 87 -10.07 -19.62 -11.02
C ARG A 87 -8.73 -19.24 -11.67
N GLY A 88 -7.69 -18.99 -10.89
CA GLY A 88 -6.36 -18.61 -11.39
C GLY A 88 -5.62 -17.65 -10.45
N SER A 89 -4.46 -17.17 -10.90
CA SER A 89 -3.62 -16.23 -10.17
C SER A 89 -3.46 -14.90 -10.92
N SER A 90 -3.43 -13.81 -10.16
CA SER A 90 -3.13 -12.46 -10.64
C SER A 90 -1.86 -11.92 -9.97
N ILE A 91 -1.13 -11.08 -10.68
CA ILE A 91 0.05 -10.38 -10.16
C ILE A 91 -0.18 -8.89 -10.34
N SER A 92 -0.10 -8.15 -9.24
CA SER A 92 -0.31 -6.70 -9.19
C SER A 92 0.86 -6.01 -8.49
N ILE A 93 0.95 -4.68 -8.63
CA ILE A 93 1.96 -3.88 -7.93
C ILE A 93 1.44 -3.57 -6.54
N ASP A 94 2.28 -3.77 -5.52
CA ASP A 94 1.97 -3.36 -4.15
C ASP A 94 2.08 -1.84 -4.01
N PHE A 95 0.95 -1.16 -4.16
CA PHE A 95 0.91 0.29 -3.99
C PHE A 95 1.08 0.74 -2.54
N GLY A 96 0.89 -0.14 -1.56
CA GLY A 96 1.30 0.09 -0.17
C GLY A 96 2.80 0.35 -0.05
N GLN A 97 3.61 -0.42 -0.78
CA GLN A 97 5.06 -0.21 -0.86
C GLN A 97 5.40 1.08 -1.62
N LEU A 98 4.62 1.43 -2.65
CA LEU A 98 4.79 2.72 -3.33
C LEU A 98 4.52 3.91 -2.41
N ILE A 99 3.50 3.82 -1.54
CA ILE A 99 3.23 4.84 -0.51
C ILE A 99 4.43 4.97 0.43
N LEU A 100 4.94 3.84 0.93
CA LEU A 100 6.08 3.81 1.83
C LEU A 100 7.33 4.46 1.19
N LEU A 101 7.62 4.10 -0.06
CA LEU A 101 8.70 4.73 -0.84
C LEU A 101 8.47 6.23 -1.03
N GLY A 102 7.23 6.64 -1.32
CA GLY A 102 6.85 8.05 -1.43
C GLY A 102 7.17 8.82 -0.14
N ILE A 103 6.82 8.27 1.03
CA ILE A 103 7.11 8.87 2.33
C ILE A 103 8.63 9.00 2.52
N LEU A 104 9.40 7.95 2.24
CA LEU A 104 10.86 7.99 2.35
C LEU A 104 11.48 9.05 1.42
N ILE A 105 10.98 9.17 0.18
CA ILE A 105 11.44 10.16 -0.80
C ILE A 105 11.16 11.58 -0.31
N VAL A 106 9.99 11.82 0.28
CA VAL A 106 9.59 13.11 0.83
C VAL A 106 10.50 13.55 1.99
N TRP A 107 10.98 12.60 2.80
CA TRP A 107 11.85 12.87 3.95
C TRP A 107 13.34 12.63 3.70
N ARG A 108 13.75 12.27 2.47
CA ARG A 108 15.12 11.83 2.14
C ARG A 108 16.22 12.76 2.65
N LYS A 109 16.02 14.08 2.57
CA LYS A 109 17.03 15.08 2.99
C LYS A 109 17.27 15.04 4.50
N GLN A 110 16.22 14.89 5.29
CA GLN A 110 16.30 14.79 6.75
C GLN A 110 16.92 13.48 7.18
N ILE A 111 16.51 12.38 6.54
CA ILE A 111 17.06 11.04 6.78
C ILE A 111 18.56 11.03 6.53
N ILE A 112 19.02 11.50 5.37
CA ILE A 112 20.46 11.59 5.03
C ILE A 112 21.22 12.45 6.04
N LYS A 113 20.68 13.62 6.41
CA LYS A 113 21.31 14.50 7.40
C LYS A 113 21.46 13.81 8.77
N TYR A 114 20.46 13.02 9.17
CA TYR A 114 20.51 12.25 10.41
C TYR A 114 21.59 11.16 10.35
N PHE A 115 21.62 10.36 9.28
CA PHE A 115 22.64 9.31 9.09
C PHE A 115 24.07 9.87 9.08
N ILE A 116 24.32 10.98 8.36
CA ILE A 116 25.64 11.63 8.34
C ILE A 116 26.04 12.09 9.75
N LYS A 117 25.09 12.60 10.55
CA LYS A 117 25.36 13.04 11.91
C LYS A 117 25.71 11.85 12.83
N VAL A 118 25.05 10.72 12.67
CA VAL A 118 25.34 9.49 13.42
C VAL A 118 26.71 8.92 13.06
N LEU A 119 27.06 8.86 11.76
CA LEU A 119 28.34 8.32 11.29
C LEU A 119 29.56 9.15 11.65
N LYS A 120 29.39 10.46 11.88
CA LYS A 120 30.47 11.37 12.29
C LYS A 120 30.71 11.41 13.80
N LYS A 121 29.94 10.65 14.57
CA LYS A 121 29.99 10.61 16.02
C LYS A 121 30.58 9.29 16.48
#